data_AF-A0AA38RBI8-F1
#
_entry.id   AF-A0AA38RBI8-F1
#
_cell.length_a   1.000
_cell.length_b   1.000
_cell.length_c   1.000
_cell.angle_alpha   90.00
_cell.angle_beta   90.00
_cell.angle_gamma   90.00
#
_symmetry.space_group_name_H-M   'P 1'
#
loop_
_entity.id
_entity.type
_entity.pdbx_description
1 polymer ?
#
loop_
_entity_poly.entity_id
_entity_poly.type
_entity_poly.pdbx_seq_one_letter_code
_entity_poly.pdbx_strand_id
1 'polypeptide(L)'
;MWWHRVSALLGACLGIVAAHGDHDAAIPKIMGGREFLSEIRAKRQDLNRAALRKPAKPVQLVRPSRRQIGGDDGECGPGLGSCAAGYCCSAEGWCGIGPDYCTSPDCQINYGPACDGNKVPSGVSTARIARPKLGSVPYGGAGIYDCAVAGDIALTFDDGPYSYTGDLLDKLKAYGAKATFFITGNNLGKGMINDPSKPWAGYIKRMIAEGHQVASHTWSHQNASQLTNAQFQNQMLYNEVAFNDILGFFPAYMRPPFSICERACETILASLGYHVVYFDLDTEGYLNDDPELIQTSKDIWDDAVDGSDPAVDSFLQIEHDIHYQTVYNLTDYVLSSLFAHGYRSVTVGECLGDPPAYWYRAGSGSLPGGASPTSAAPSKTS
;
A
#
# COMPACT_ATOMS: atom_id res chain seq x y z
N MET A 1 -27.71 -45.53 -65.33
CA MET A 1 -27.32 -44.58 -64.28
C MET A 1 -26.46 -45.32 -63.29
N TRP A 2 -25.14 -45.24 -63.46
CA TRP A 2 -24.11 -45.85 -62.63
C TRP A 2 -22.85 -44.99 -62.78
N TRP A 3 -22.05 -44.90 -61.71
CA TRP A 3 -20.58 -44.80 -61.63
C TRP A 3 -20.08 -43.93 -60.45
N HIS A 4 -19.05 -44.47 -59.82
CA HIS A 4 -18.30 -44.08 -58.62
C HIS A 4 -17.60 -42.72 -58.65
N ARG A 5 -17.27 -42.14 -57.48
CA ARG A 5 -15.88 -41.99 -56.96
C ARG A 5 -15.78 -41.26 -55.61
N VAL A 6 -14.71 -41.62 -54.91
CA VAL A 6 -14.15 -41.21 -53.61
C VAL A 6 -13.53 -39.80 -53.62
N SER A 7 -13.58 -39.06 -52.51
CA SER A 7 -12.41 -38.44 -51.83
C SER A 7 -12.79 -37.63 -50.60
N ALA A 8 -11.96 -37.78 -49.56
CA ALA A 8 -11.93 -37.03 -48.32
C ALA A 8 -11.41 -35.60 -48.52
N LEU A 9 -11.79 -34.68 -47.62
CA LEU A 9 -10.93 -33.58 -47.16
C LEU A 9 -11.49 -32.98 -45.86
N LEU A 10 -10.55 -32.67 -44.97
CA LEU A 10 -10.72 -32.08 -43.65
C LEU A 10 -11.36 -30.68 -43.67
N GLY A 11 -12.08 -30.37 -42.59
CA GLY A 11 -12.44 -29.01 -42.20
C GLY A 11 -12.95 -29.01 -40.76
N ALA A 12 -12.05 -28.75 -39.81
CA ALA A 12 -12.33 -28.65 -38.39
C ALA A 12 -12.84 -27.24 -38.00
N CYS A 13 -13.24 -27.12 -36.73
CA CYS A 13 -13.51 -25.92 -35.92
C CYS A 13 -14.97 -25.41 -35.94
N LEU A 14 -15.65 -25.14 -34.82
CA LEU A 14 -15.34 -25.17 -33.38
C LEU A 14 -16.67 -25.40 -32.64
N GLY A 15 -16.71 -26.43 -31.80
CA GLY A 15 -17.78 -26.65 -30.82
C GLY A 15 -17.48 -25.91 -29.52
N ILE A 16 -18.52 -25.35 -28.94
CA ILE A 16 -18.57 -24.64 -27.67
C ILE A 16 -18.53 -25.66 -26.51
N VAL A 17 -17.54 -25.55 -25.61
CA VAL A 17 -17.51 -26.13 -24.24
C VAL A 17 -16.55 -25.22 -23.44
N ALA A 18 -17.01 -24.37 -22.53
CA ALA A 18 -17.33 -24.60 -21.12
C ALA A 18 -16.15 -25.09 -20.24
N ALA A 19 -15.69 -24.17 -19.39
CA ALA A 19 -15.32 -24.31 -17.97
C ALA A 19 -14.52 -25.54 -17.46
N HIS A 20 -13.40 -25.19 -16.82
CA HIS A 20 -12.58 -25.89 -15.81
C HIS A 20 -11.57 -26.97 -16.24
N GLY A 21 -10.43 -26.94 -15.55
CA GLY A 21 -9.27 -27.85 -15.62
C GLY A 21 -8.09 -27.23 -16.38
N ASP A 22 -6.84 -27.37 -15.95
CA ASP A 22 -6.23 -27.87 -14.73
C ASP A 22 -4.74 -27.48 -14.81
N HIS A 23 -4.04 -27.62 -13.70
CA HIS A 23 -2.62 -27.38 -13.51
C HIS A 23 -1.71 -28.15 -14.49
N ASP A 24 -0.53 -27.55 -14.70
CA ASP A 24 0.78 -28.14 -15.06
C ASP A 24 1.39 -27.59 -16.35
N ALA A 25 2.22 -26.55 -16.19
CA ALA A 25 3.50 -26.43 -16.87
C ALA A 25 4.27 -25.28 -16.25
N ALA A 26 5.41 -25.60 -15.63
CA ALA A 26 6.45 -24.65 -15.28
C ALA A 26 6.74 -23.73 -16.49
N ILE A 27 6.43 -22.43 -16.35
CA ILE A 27 6.71 -21.45 -17.40
C ILE A 27 8.13 -20.91 -17.14
N PRO A 28 9.07 -21.06 -18.09
CA PRO A 28 10.40 -20.50 -17.96
C PRO A 28 10.34 -18.96 -17.94
N LYS A 29 11.14 -18.33 -17.06
CA LYS A 29 11.38 -16.88 -17.06
C LYS A 29 11.91 -16.45 -18.44
N ILE A 30 11.03 -15.93 -19.32
CA ILE A 30 11.41 -15.25 -20.56
C ILE A 30 10.92 -13.80 -20.49
N MET A 31 11.88 -12.89 -20.67
CA MET A 31 11.70 -11.44 -20.81
C MET A 31 10.55 -11.09 -21.76
N GLY A 32 9.59 -10.27 -21.30
CA GLY A 32 8.66 -9.56 -22.20
C GLY A 32 7.20 -9.41 -21.75
N GLY A 33 6.80 -9.89 -20.57
CA GLY A 33 5.38 -9.93 -20.17
C GLY A 33 4.87 -8.80 -19.25
N ARG A 34 5.61 -7.70 -19.05
CA ARG A 34 5.36 -6.76 -17.94
C ARG A 34 4.28 -5.69 -18.18
N GLU A 35 3.90 -5.35 -19.42
CA GLU A 35 2.79 -4.40 -19.70
C GLU A 35 1.43 -5.09 -19.93
N PHE A 36 1.43 -6.33 -20.40
CA PHE A 36 0.20 -7.02 -20.81
C PHE A 36 -0.65 -7.52 -19.63
N LEU A 37 0.00 -7.90 -18.53
CA LEU A 37 -0.69 -8.42 -17.33
C LEU A 37 -1.37 -7.31 -16.52
N SER A 38 -0.84 -6.09 -16.51
CA SER A 38 -1.46 -4.93 -15.85
C SER A 38 -2.74 -4.45 -16.56
N GLU A 39 -2.77 -4.46 -17.90
CA GLU A 39 -3.97 -4.06 -18.66
C GLU A 39 -5.11 -5.08 -18.57
N ILE A 40 -4.81 -6.37 -18.45
CA ILE A 40 -5.82 -7.43 -18.30
C ILE A 40 -6.44 -7.41 -16.89
N ARG A 41 -5.66 -7.12 -15.84
CA ARG A 41 -6.18 -7.02 -14.46
C ARG A 41 -7.09 -5.81 -14.27
N ALA A 42 -6.74 -4.65 -14.85
CA ALA A 42 -7.58 -3.44 -14.81
C ALA A 42 -8.96 -3.65 -15.48
N LYS A 43 -9.01 -4.36 -16.62
CA LYS A 43 -10.29 -4.70 -17.29
C LYS A 43 -11.14 -5.72 -16.54
N ARG A 44 -10.53 -6.60 -15.74
CA ARG A 44 -11.26 -7.60 -14.92
C ARG A 44 -11.90 -6.97 -13.68
N GLN A 45 -11.28 -5.93 -13.11
CA GLN A 45 -11.84 -5.15 -11.99
C GLN A 45 -13.13 -4.40 -12.38
N ASP A 46 -13.23 -3.88 -13.60
CA ASP A 46 -14.45 -3.22 -14.09
C ASP A 46 -15.64 -4.18 -14.25
N LEU A 47 -15.39 -5.45 -14.60
CA LEU A 47 -16.45 -6.44 -14.82
C LEU A 47 -16.97 -7.05 -13.51
N ASN A 48 -16.13 -7.18 -12.47
CA ASN A 48 -16.55 -7.74 -11.19
C ASN A 48 -17.27 -6.74 -10.27
N ARG A 49 -17.12 -5.43 -10.50
CA ARG A 49 -17.84 -4.40 -9.72
C ARG A 49 -19.35 -4.35 -10.03
N ALA A 50 -19.76 -4.92 -11.16
CA ALA A 50 -21.16 -4.96 -11.58
C ALA A 50 -21.98 -6.11 -10.95
N ALA A 51 -21.33 -7.16 -10.42
CA ALA A 51 -22.01 -8.43 -10.11
C ALA A 51 -22.39 -8.66 -8.64
N LEU A 52 -22.04 -7.76 -7.70
CA LEU A 52 -22.29 -7.95 -6.27
C LEU A 52 -23.07 -6.80 -5.58
N ARG A 53 -23.98 -6.13 -6.30
CA ARG A 53 -24.93 -5.19 -5.67
C ARG A 53 -26.31 -5.83 -5.51
N LYS A 54 -26.63 -6.26 -4.29
CA LYS A 54 -28.04 -6.42 -3.87
C LYS A 54 -28.68 -5.03 -3.86
N PRO A 55 -29.92 -4.85 -4.34
CA PRO A 55 -30.59 -3.56 -4.30
C PRO A 55 -30.78 -3.15 -2.84
N ALA A 56 -30.15 -2.04 -2.43
CA ALA A 56 -30.42 -1.42 -1.15
C ALA A 56 -31.91 -1.03 -1.11
N LYS A 57 -32.60 -1.37 -0.02
CA LYS A 57 -33.96 -0.89 0.24
C LYS A 57 -33.94 0.64 0.22
N PRO A 58 -34.98 1.31 -0.31
CA PRO A 58 -35.02 2.76 -0.36
C PRO A 58 -35.01 3.31 1.06
N VAL A 59 -33.85 3.81 1.50
CA VAL A 59 -33.75 4.63 2.70
C VAL A 59 -34.42 5.96 2.34
N GLN A 60 -35.46 6.33 3.09
CA GLN A 60 -36.04 7.66 2.97
C GLN A 60 -34.94 8.67 3.31
N LEU A 61 -34.40 9.32 2.27
CA LEU A 61 -33.54 10.48 2.40
C LEU A 61 -34.33 11.57 3.12
N VAL A 62 -34.06 11.73 4.41
CA VAL A 62 -34.47 12.93 5.15
C VAL A 62 -33.73 14.08 4.49
N ARG A 63 -34.42 14.80 3.61
CA ARG A 63 -33.90 16.02 2.98
C ARG A 63 -33.42 16.97 4.09
N PRO A 64 -32.11 17.28 4.17
CA PRO A 64 -31.62 18.24 5.15
C PRO A 64 -32.30 19.58 4.88
N SER A 65 -32.97 20.13 5.90
CA SER A 65 -33.63 21.42 5.84
C SER A 65 -32.62 22.56 5.98
N ARG A 66 -31.76 22.73 4.97
CA ARG A 66 -31.06 23.98 4.62
C ARG A 66 -30.31 23.72 3.33
N ARG A 67 -30.57 24.52 2.29
CA ARG A 67 -29.78 24.47 1.05
C ARG A 67 -28.32 24.80 1.39
N GLN A 68 -27.43 23.83 1.22
CA GLN A 68 -26.02 23.93 1.59
C GLN A 68 -25.22 24.27 0.34
N ILE A 69 -24.40 25.33 0.39
CA ILE A 69 -23.72 25.85 -0.80
C ILE A 69 -22.39 25.11 -1.01
N GLY A 70 -22.40 24.33 -2.09
CA GLY A 70 -21.31 23.85 -2.95
C GLY A 70 -22.01 23.42 -4.24
N GLY A 71 -21.72 24.07 -5.37
CA GLY A 71 -22.56 23.99 -6.58
C GLY A 71 -23.98 24.57 -6.40
N ASP A 72 -24.81 24.49 -7.46
CA ASP A 72 -26.19 25.02 -7.47
C ASP A 72 -27.15 24.23 -6.57
N ASP A 73 -26.82 22.96 -6.22
CA ASP A 73 -27.71 22.04 -5.48
C ASP A 73 -27.03 21.25 -4.32
N GLY A 74 -25.79 21.58 -3.93
CA GLY A 74 -25.05 20.87 -2.85
C GLY A 74 -24.12 19.74 -3.35
N GLU A 75 -23.93 19.64 -4.66
CA GLU A 75 -23.01 18.72 -5.32
C GLU A 75 -21.58 19.26 -5.36
N CYS A 76 -20.61 18.36 -5.41
CA CYS A 76 -19.19 18.66 -5.50
C CYS A 76 -18.46 17.59 -6.31
N GLY A 77 -17.30 17.95 -6.83
CA GLY A 77 -16.50 17.04 -7.64
C GLY A 77 -16.03 17.66 -8.95
N PRO A 78 -15.37 16.87 -9.80
CA PRO A 78 -14.87 17.31 -11.10
C PRO A 78 -15.99 17.89 -11.95
N GLY A 79 -15.84 19.14 -12.39
CA GLY A 79 -16.83 19.84 -13.21
C GLY A 79 -18.08 20.35 -12.45
N LEU A 80 -18.25 19.99 -11.18
CA LEU A 80 -19.38 20.41 -10.32
C LEU A 80 -18.99 21.53 -9.35
N GLY A 81 -17.72 21.56 -8.95
CA GLY A 81 -17.17 22.58 -8.06
C GLY A 81 -16.78 22.03 -6.68
N SER A 82 -16.52 22.95 -5.75
CA SER A 82 -16.08 22.62 -4.39
C SER A 82 -17.13 23.01 -3.36
N CYS A 83 -17.13 22.29 -2.24
CA CYS A 83 -17.91 22.62 -1.06
C CYS A 83 -17.39 23.90 -0.38
N ALA A 84 -18.27 24.55 0.38
CA ALA A 84 -17.88 25.67 1.23
C ALA A 84 -16.83 25.28 2.29
N ALA A 85 -16.14 26.28 2.83
CA ALA A 85 -15.25 26.10 3.97
C ALA A 85 -15.98 25.41 5.14
N GLY A 86 -15.32 24.43 5.77
CA GLY A 86 -15.91 23.61 6.83
C GLY A 86 -16.71 22.40 6.34
N TYR A 87 -16.88 22.23 5.03
CA TYR A 87 -17.57 21.08 4.43
C TYR A 87 -16.60 20.17 3.66
N CYS A 88 -17.00 18.90 3.60
CA CYS A 88 -16.31 17.81 2.94
C CYS A 88 -17.08 17.41 1.68
N CYS A 89 -16.38 16.84 0.70
CA CYS A 89 -16.98 16.31 -0.51
C CYS A 89 -16.89 14.78 -0.46
N SER A 90 -18.03 14.09 -0.33
CA SER A 90 -18.04 12.63 -0.23
C SER A 90 -17.60 11.94 -1.54
N ALA A 91 -17.36 10.63 -1.49
CA ALA A 91 -17.06 9.84 -2.68
C ALA A 91 -18.17 9.93 -3.76
N GLU A 92 -19.43 10.12 -3.35
CA GLU A 92 -20.59 10.27 -4.22
C GLU A 92 -20.79 11.69 -4.76
N GLY A 93 -19.92 12.64 -4.40
CA GLY A 93 -19.98 14.01 -4.90
C GLY A 93 -21.00 14.90 -4.20
N TRP A 94 -21.20 14.70 -2.90
CA TRP A 94 -22.10 15.54 -2.10
C TRP A 94 -21.35 16.30 -1.02
N CYS A 95 -21.73 17.57 -0.83
CA CYS A 95 -21.23 18.37 0.28
C CYS A 95 -21.89 17.97 1.60
N GLY A 96 -21.08 17.79 2.63
CA GLY A 96 -21.58 17.48 3.97
C GLY A 96 -20.51 17.54 5.04
N ILE A 97 -20.86 17.06 6.23
CA ILE A 97 -20.00 17.01 7.41
C ILE A 97 -20.11 15.63 8.06
N GLY A 98 -19.09 15.27 8.83
CA GLY A 98 -19.06 14.00 9.55
C GLY A 98 -18.44 12.86 8.73
N PRO A 99 -18.38 11.65 9.32
CA PRO A 99 -17.57 10.56 8.79
C PRO A 99 -17.94 10.16 7.36
N ASP A 100 -19.23 10.08 7.04
CA ASP A 100 -19.72 9.67 5.71
C ASP A 100 -19.27 10.62 4.58
N TYR A 101 -18.85 11.84 4.91
CA TYR A 101 -18.40 12.84 3.95
C TYR A 101 -16.90 13.09 4.03
N CYS A 102 -16.34 13.08 5.25
CA CYS A 102 -15.00 13.62 5.53
C CYS A 102 -13.89 12.58 5.60
N THR A 103 -14.24 11.29 5.75
CA THR A 103 -13.28 10.23 5.99
C THR A 103 -12.40 9.99 4.76
N SER A 104 -11.10 9.90 5.00
CA SER A 104 -10.14 9.47 3.98
C SER A 104 -10.12 7.94 3.83
N PRO A 105 -9.87 7.42 2.62
CA PRO A 105 -9.49 8.17 1.41
C PRO A 105 -10.67 8.73 0.60
N ASP A 106 -11.90 8.36 0.95
CA ASP A 106 -13.11 8.60 0.14
C ASP A 106 -13.46 10.08 -0.05
N CYS A 107 -13.14 10.94 0.93
CA CYS A 107 -13.36 12.37 0.79
C CYS A 107 -12.52 12.95 -0.35
N GLN A 108 -13.17 13.56 -1.34
CA GLN A 108 -12.50 14.15 -2.49
C GLN A 108 -11.79 15.46 -2.08
N ILE A 109 -10.52 15.36 -1.71
CA ILE A 109 -9.76 16.46 -1.09
C ILE A 109 -9.59 17.69 -1.99
N ASN A 110 -9.77 17.55 -3.30
CA ASN A 110 -9.79 18.65 -4.27
C ASN A 110 -11.04 19.54 -4.14
N TYR A 111 -12.12 18.99 -3.61
CA TYR A 111 -13.45 19.61 -3.63
C TYR A 111 -14.05 19.76 -2.22
N GLY A 112 -13.46 19.15 -1.19
CA GLY A 112 -13.86 19.27 0.20
C GLY A 112 -12.78 19.93 1.07
N PRO A 113 -12.86 21.23 1.36
CA PRO A 113 -11.86 21.92 2.19
C PRO A 113 -11.69 21.32 3.60
N ALA A 114 -12.72 20.68 4.15
CA ALA A 114 -12.68 20.08 5.49
C ALA A 114 -12.37 18.57 5.52
N CYS A 115 -12.07 17.96 4.36
CA CYS A 115 -11.67 16.54 4.29
C CYS A 115 -10.54 16.23 5.28
N ASP A 116 -10.55 15.03 5.86
CA ASP A 116 -9.51 14.59 6.79
C ASP A 116 -8.11 14.63 6.16
N GLY A 117 -8.01 14.30 4.88
CA GLY A 117 -6.76 14.37 4.10
C GLY A 117 -6.22 15.77 3.85
N ASN A 118 -7.01 16.83 4.08
CA ASN A 118 -6.57 18.22 4.02
C ASN A 118 -6.12 18.76 5.39
N LYS A 119 -6.37 18.03 6.48
CA LYS A 119 -5.97 18.46 7.82
C LYS A 119 -4.45 18.35 7.98
N VAL A 120 -3.84 19.44 8.40
CA VAL A 120 -2.39 19.53 8.64
C VAL A 120 -2.07 18.99 10.04
N PRO A 121 -1.14 18.04 10.20
CA PRO A 121 -0.73 17.57 11.51
C PRO A 121 0.01 18.64 12.30
N SER A 122 -0.05 18.54 13.63
CA SER A 122 0.87 19.29 14.51
C SER A 122 2.31 18.82 14.32
N GLY A 123 3.27 19.72 14.54
CA GLY A 123 4.69 19.41 14.49
C GLY A 123 5.50 20.40 13.65
N VAL A 124 6.81 20.19 13.60
CA VAL A 124 7.74 21.02 12.84
C VAL A 124 7.75 20.58 11.38
N SER A 125 7.60 21.53 10.45
CA SER A 125 7.68 21.26 9.00
C SER A 125 9.02 20.64 8.61
N THR A 126 8.95 19.57 7.82
CA THR A 126 10.12 18.85 7.28
C THR A 126 10.53 19.34 5.88
N ALA A 127 9.81 20.29 5.29
CA ALA A 127 9.98 20.72 3.90
C ALA A 127 11.40 21.27 3.59
N ARG A 128 12.11 21.77 4.60
CA ARG A 128 13.46 22.34 4.47
C ARG A 128 14.58 21.41 4.96
N ILE A 129 14.24 20.21 5.43
CA ILE A 129 15.24 19.23 5.88
C ILE A 129 15.97 18.68 4.65
N ALA A 130 17.30 18.57 4.74
CA ALA A 130 18.13 18.07 3.65
C ALA A 130 17.74 16.63 3.28
N ARG A 131 17.73 16.33 1.98
CA ARG A 131 17.31 15.03 1.43
C ARG A 131 18.45 14.31 0.72
N PRO A 132 19.58 13.98 1.41
CA PRO A 132 20.65 13.22 0.77
C PRO A 132 20.13 11.85 0.34
N LYS A 133 20.64 11.39 -0.79
CA LYS A 133 20.41 10.03 -1.32
C LYS A 133 21.62 9.19 -0.90
N LEU A 134 21.43 8.35 0.11
CA LEU A 134 22.48 7.54 0.72
C LEU A 134 22.33 6.09 0.29
N GLY A 135 23.42 5.33 0.31
CA GLY A 135 23.41 3.93 -0.10
C GLY A 135 23.23 3.72 -1.62
N SER A 136 23.03 2.46 -2.00
CA SER A 136 22.87 2.02 -3.39
C SER A 136 21.41 1.75 -3.77
N VAL A 137 20.48 1.73 -2.81
CA VAL A 137 19.06 1.49 -3.10
C VAL A 137 18.49 2.67 -3.90
N PRO A 138 17.77 2.44 -5.01
CA PRO A 138 17.24 3.51 -5.85
C PRO A 138 16.25 4.43 -5.12
N TYR A 139 16.26 5.72 -5.46
CA TYR A 139 15.30 6.72 -5.00
C TYR A 139 14.38 7.16 -6.14
N GLY A 140 13.06 7.08 -5.94
CA GLY A 140 12.06 7.31 -6.97
C GLY A 140 12.12 6.26 -8.09
N GLY A 141 11.71 6.67 -9.29
CA GLY A 141 11.70 5.81 -10.48
C GLY A 141 10.64 4.71 -10.42
N ALA A 142 10.85 3.65 -11.22
CA ALA A 142 9.88 2.58 -11.45
C ALA A 142 9.55 1.73 -10.20
N GLY A 143 10.29 1.90 -9.10
CA GLY A 143 10.09 1.20 -7.85
C GLY A 143 10.86 -0.11 -7.69
N ILE A 144 10.74 -0.68 -6.50
CA ILE A 144 11.44 -1.87 -6.01
C ILE A 144 10.38 -2.93 -5.73
N TYR A 145 10.48 -4.11 -6.36
CA TYR A 145 9.44 -5.15 -6.31
C TYR A 145 9.86 -6.38 -5.52
N ASP A 146 11.15 -6.68 -5.49
CA ASP A 146 11.72 -7.89 -4.94
C ASP A 146 12.91 -7.57 -4.03
N CYS A 147 13.29 -8.54 -3.19
CA CYS A 147 14.48 -8.45 -2.36
C CYS A 147 15.76 -8.62 -3.19
N ALA A 148 16.83 -7.98 -2.74
CA ALA A 148 18.15 -8.15 -3.33
C ALA A 148 18.92 -9.34 -2.72
N VAL A 149 18.45 -9.87 -1.59
CA VAL A 149 19.11 -10.91 -0.80
C VAL A 149 18.26 -12.19 -0.85
N ALA A 150 18.82 -13.26 -1.44
CA ALA A 150 18.18 -14.58 -1.45
C ALA A 150 18.00 -15.12 -0.01
N GLY A 151 16.91 -15.85 0.21
CA GLY A 151 16.54 -16.42 1.50
C GLY A 151 15.83 -15.44 2.43
N ASP A 152 15.61 -14.20 1.98
CA ASP A 152 14.86 -13.20 2.72
C ASP A 152 13.42 -13.11 2.23
N ILE A 153 12.49 -13.02 3.20
CA ILE A 153 11.12 -12.58 2.97
C ILE A 153 10.88 -11.32 3.79
N ALA A 154 10.61 -10.21 3.10
CA ALA A 154 10.17 -8.97 3.73
C ALA A 154 8.65 -9.00 3.87
N LEU A 155 8.15 -9.31 5.07
CA LEU A 155 6.73 -9.16 5.40
C LEU A 155 6.39 -7.68 5.58
N THR A 156 5.38 -7.20 4.86
CA THR A 156 4.99 -5.79 4.91
C THR A 156 3.51 -5.61 5.17
N PHE A 157 3.18 -4.59 5.97
CA PHE A 157 1.81 -4.29 6.38
C PHE A 157 1.47 -2.83 6.09
N ASP A 158 0.44 -2.60 5.28
CA ASP A 158 -0.02 -1.28 4.85
C ASP A 158 -1.20 -0.77 5.70
N ASP A 159 -1.49 0.52 5.56
CA ASP A 159 -2.64 1.25 6.13
C ASP A 159 -2.68 1.50 7.64
N GLY A 160 -1.93 0.72 8.42
CA GLY A 160 -1.81 0.85 9.87
C GLY A 160 -1.25 2.19 10.37
N PRO A 161 -1.14 2.37 11.70
CA PRO A 161 -1.61 1.44 12.71
C PRO A 161 -3.15 1.49 12.82
N TYR A 162 -3.73 0.43 13.35
CA TYR A 162 -5.17 0.28 13.59
C TYR A 162 -5.44 -0.58 14.84
N SER A 163 -6.69 -0.99 15.06
CA SER A 163 -7.08 -1.73 16.26
C SER A 163 -6.33 -3.04 16.47
N TYR A 164 -5.89 -3.70 15.39
CA TYR A 164 -5.25 -5.02 15.46
C TYR A 164 -3.71 -4.97 15.47
N THR A 165 -3.11 -3.81 15.17
CA THR A 165 -1.64 -3.67 15.08
C THR A 165 -0.91 -4.07 16.36
N GLY A 166 -1.49 -3.79 17.53
CA GLY A 166 -0.90 -4.15 18.82
C GLY A 166 -0.70 -5.67 18.96
N ASP A 167 -1.71 -6.44 18.54
CA ASP A 167 -1.68 -7.90 18.60
C ASP A 167 -0.77 -8.49 17.52
N LEU A 168 -0.72 -7.86 16.34
CA LEU A 168 0.24 -8.22 15.29
C LEU A 168 1.69 -8.08 15.77
N LEU A 169 2.03 -6.99 16.46
CA LEU A 169 3.37 -6.80 17.04
C LEU A 169 3.70 -7.90 18.05
N ASP A 170 2.73 -8.29 18.89
CA ASP A 170 2.91 -9.37 19.85
C ASP A 170 3.16 -10.73 19.16
N LYS A 171 2.46 -11.02 18.05
CA LYS A 171 2.70 -12.21 17.22
C LYS A 171 4.09 -12.20 16.60
N LEU A 172 4.47 -11.11 15.92
CA LEU A 172 5.80 -10.99 15.31
C LEU A 172 6.91 -11.19 16.34
N LYS A 173 6.77 -10.60 17.53
CA LYS A 173 7.70 -10.78 18.64
C LYS A 173 7.77 -12.23 19.12
N ALA A 174 6.64 -12.93 19.23
CA ALA A 174 6.60 -14.33 19.65
C ALA A 174 7.35 -15.26 18.69
N TYR A 175 7.31 -14.95 17.40
CA TYR A 175 8.06 -15.66 16.35
C TYR A 175 9.50 -15.17 16.17
N GLY A 176 9.92 -14.09 16.84
CA GLY A 176 11.21 -13.45 16.60
C GLY A 176 11.34 -12.81 15.21
N ALA A 177 10.21 -12.53 14.56
CA ALA A 177 10.11 -12.03 13.18
C ALA A 177 10.28 -10.51 13.09
N LYS A 178 10.77 -10.03 11.94
CA LYS A 178 10.84 -8.60 11.59
C LYS A 178 9.94 -8.31 10.38
N ALA A 179 9.44 -7.09 10.35
CA ALA A 179 8.48 -6.66 9.34
C ALA A 179 8.66 -5.18 9.04
N THR A 180 8.01 -4.72 7.97
CA THR A 180 7.96 -3.30 7.61
C THR A 180 6.52 -2.81 7.60
N PHE A 181 6.24 -1.72 8.30
CA PHE A 181 4.90 -1.14 8.36
C PHE A 181 4.85 0.13 7.51
N PHE A 182 4.05 0.14 6.45
CA PHE A 182 3.78 1.32 5.64
C PHE A 182 2.56 2.03 6.22
N ILE A 183 2.83 3.12 6.94
CA ILE A 183 1.84 3.77 7.79
C ILE A 183 1.17 4.94 7.06
N THR A 184 -0.17 4.96 7.11
CA THR A 184 -0.97 6.13 6.75
C THR A 184 -1.13 7.06 7.95
N GLY A 185 -1.11 8.38 7.70
CA GLY A 185 -1.13 9.39 8.76
C GLY A 185 -2.50 9.73 9.34
N ASN A 186 -3.53 9.90 8.50
CA ASN A 186 -4.92 10.13 8.88
C ASN A 186 -5.85 9.50 7.83
N ASN A 187 -6.24 8.25 8.08
CA ASN A 187 -6.96 7.38 7.15
C ASN A 187 -8.03 6.58 7.91
N LEU A 188 -9.06 6.06 7.22
CA LEU A 188 -10.07 5.15 7.77
C LEU A 188 -10.81 5.68 9.02
N GLY A 189 -10.88 7.00 9.18
CA GLY A 189 -11.49 7.63 10.35
C GLY A 189 -10.75 7.34 11.67
N LYS A 190 -9.53 6.78 11.63
CA LYS A 190 -8.75 6.43 12.83
C LYS A 190 -8.22 7.65 13.59
N GLY A 191 -8.22 8.81 12.93
CA GLY A 191 -7.59 10.05 13.38
C GLY A 191 -6.11 10.11 13.02
N MET A 192 -5.47 11.23 13.35
CA MET A 192 -4.05 11.45 13.06
C MET A 192 -3.15 10.55 13.91
N ILE A 193 -2.09 10.00 13.32
CA ILE A 193 -1.13 9.11 14.02
C ILE A 193 -0.41 9.79 15.19
N ASN A 194 -0.32 11.12 15.21
CA ASN A 194 0.27 11.89 16.32
C ASN A 194 -0.78 12.57 17.23
N ASP A 195 -2.05 12.19 17.12
CA ASP A 195 -3.07 12.60 18.09
C ASP A 195 -2.78 11.93 19.46
N PRO A 196 -2.53 12.70 20.54
CA PRO A 196 -2.17 12.14 21.84
C PRO A 196 -3.32 11.36 22.52
N SER A 197 -4.55 11.48 22.02
CA SER A 197 -5.70 10.70 22.50
C SER A 197 -5.77 9.30 21.90
N LYS A 198 -4.93 8.98 20.91
CA LYS A 198 -4.92 7.72 20.18
C LYS A 198 -3.69 6.87 20.53
N PRO A 199 -3.77 5.53 20.41
CA PRO A 199 -2.64 4.65 20.74
C PRO A 199 -1.56 4.58 19.64
N TRP A 200 -1.78 5.22 18.48
CA TRP A 200 -0.97 5.08 17.28
C TRP A 200 0.50 5.42 17.49
N ALA A 201 0.80 6.54 18.17
CA ALA A 201 2.17 6.92 18.51
C ALA A 201 2.87 5.87 19.39
N GLY A 202 2.13 5.17 20.25
CA GLY A 202 2.64 4.06 21.05
C GLY A 202 3.03 2.86 20.19
N TYR A 203 2.17 2.46 19.25
CA TYR A 203 2.47 1.35 18.32
C TYR A 203 3.65 1.67 17.39
N ILE A 204 3.72 2.89 16.85
CA ILE A 204 4.84 3.31 16.00
C ILE A 204 6.17 3.28 16.78
N LYS A 205 6.18 3.73 18.04
CA LYS A 205 7.37 3.62 18.90
C LYS A 205 7.74 2.17 19.21
N ARG A 206 6.74 1.30 19.43
CA ARG A 206 6.96 -0.14 19.60
C ARG A 206 7.58 -0.78 18.36
N MET A 207 7.11 -0.43 17.15
CA MET A 207 7.69 -0.91 15.89
C MET A 207 9.21 -0.67 15.85
N ILE A 208 9.64 0.57 16.12
CA ILE A 208 11.07 0.92 16.18
C ILE A 208 11.81 0.16 17.29
N ALA A 209 11.25 0.15 18.51
CA ALA A 209 11.89 -0.47 19.67
C ALA A 209 12.02 -2.00 19.54
N GLU A 210 11.10 -2.63 18.84
CA GLU A 210 11.08 -4.07 18.58
C GLU A 210 11.84 -4.44 17.30
N GLY A 211 12.46 -3.47 16.61
CA GLY A 211 13.37 -3.68 15.48
C GLY A 211 12.69 -3.80 14.12
N HIS A 212 11.41 -3.45 14.02
CA HIS A 212 10.71 -3.35 12.75
C HIS A 212 11.10 -2.08 12.01
N GLN A 213 10.85 -2.06 10.70
CA GLN A 213 10.97 -0.84 9.91
C GLN A 213 9.61 -0.13 9.82
N VAL A 214 9.64 1.20 9.89
CA VAL A 214 8.47 2.05 9.66
C VAL A 214 8.70 2.84 8.39
N ALA A 215 7.72 2.80 7.49
CA ALA A 215 7.74 3.46 6.18
C ALA A 215 6.47 4.31 5.99
N SER A 216 6.51 5.23 5.03
CA SER A 216 5.37 6.10 4.73
C SER A 216 4.41 5.42 3.76
N HIS A 217 3.11 5.52 4.01
CA HIS A 217 2.05 5.17 3.06
C HIS A 217 1.17 6.39 2.74
N THR A 218 1.80 7.57 2.67
CA THR A 218 1.15 8.88 2.51
C THR A 218 0.31 9.32 3.72
N TRP A 219 -0.15 10.57 3.71
CA TRP A 219 -0.97 11.11 4.80
C TRP A 219 -2.35 10.46 4.84
N SER A 220 -3.09 10.43 3.73
CA SER A 220 -4.52 10.10 3.74
C SER A 220 -4.93 9.09 2.67
N HIS A 221 -3.98 8.26 2.24
CA HIS A 221 -4.18 7.14 1.32
C HIS A 221 -4.86 7.55 -0.01
N GLN A 222 -4.57 8.78 -0.48
CA GLN A 222 -5.16 9.31 -1.70
C GLN A 222 -4.47 8.70 -2.92
N ASN A 223 -5.25 8.44 -3.97
CA ASN A 223 -4.70 8.03 -5.26
C ASN A 223 -3.90 9.18 -5.88
N ALA A 224 -2.60 8.98 -6.06
CA ALA A 224 -1.69 10.01 -6.56
C ALA A 224 -2.08 10.56 -7.94
N SER A 225 -2.73 9.76 -8.80
CA SER A 225 -3.16 10.21 -10.14
C SER A 225 -4.36 11.18 -10.11
N GLN A 226 -5.05 11.26 -8.97
CA GLN A 226 -6.18 12.18 -8.76
C GLN A 226 -5.78 13.48 -8.05
N LEU A 227 -4.49 13.62 -7.72
CA LEU A 227 -3.97 14.78 -7.00
C LEU A 227 -3.17 15.70 -7.91
N THR A 228 -3.18 16.99 -7.59
CA THR A 228 -2.15 17.90 -8.10
C THR A 228 -0.79 17.55 -7.48
N ASN A 229 0.30 17.93 -8.15
CA ASN A 229 1.66 17.75 -7.63
C ASN A 229 1.84 18.32 -6.20
N ALA A 230 1.27 19.51 -5.95
CA ALA A 230 1.37 20.15 -4.63
C ALA A 230 0.62 19.35 -3.55
N GLN A 231 -0.55 18.79 -3.88
CA GLN A 231 -1.32 17.97 -2.95
C GLN A 231 -0.61 16.66 -2.66
N PHE A 232 -0.08 15.98 -3.68
CA PHE A 232 0.69 14.77 -3.47
C PHE A 232 1.97 15.04 -2.64
N GLN A 233 2.66 16.15 -2.91
CA GLN A 233 3.77 16.58 -2.06
C GLN A 233 3.34 16.80 -0.60
N ASN A 234 2.18 17.43 -0.37
CA ASN A 234 1.63 17.60 0.98
C ASN A 234 1.29 16.24 1.63
N GLN A 235 0.80 15.26 0.88
CA GLN A 235 0.55 13.92 1.40
C GLN A 235 1.83 13.29 1.98
N MET A 236 2.98 13.52 1.36
CA MET A 236 4.26 13.07 1.90
C MET A 236 4.70 13.90 3.10
N LEU A 237 4.73 15.23 2.95
CA LEU A 237 5.22 16.14 3.99
C LEU A 237 4.39 16.09 5.28
N TYR A 238 3.08 15.93 5.21
CA TYR A 238 2.24 15.83 6.40
C TYR A 238 2.54 14.54 7.16
N ASN A 239 2.72 13.41 6.46
CA ASN A 239 3.10 12.17 7.12
C ASN A 239 4.49 12.28 7.76
N GLU A 240 5.45 12.91 7.08
CA GLU A 240 6.78 13.20 7.65
C GLU A 240 6.70 14.05 8.93
N VAL A 241 5.87 15.10 8.94
CA VAL A 241 5.67 15.96 10.11
C VAL A 241 5.15 15.15 11.29
N ALA A 242 4.14 14.31 11.08
CA ALA A 242 3.57 13.50 12.14
C ALA A 242 4.56 12.44 12.66
N PHE A 243 5.33 11.79 11.78
CA PHE A 243 6.41 10.89 12.21
C PHE A 243 7.49 11.62 13.01
N ASN A 244 7.92 12.78 12.54
CA ASN A 244 8.93 13.57 13.22
C ASN A 244 8.46 14.03 14.61
N ASP A 245 7.17 14.33 14.76
CA ASP A 245 6.55 14.67 16.05
C ASP A 245 6.56 13.46 17.02
N ILE A 246 6.34 12.24 16.50
CA ILE A 246 6.32 11.00 17.30
C ILE A 246 7.73 10.52 17.67
N LEU A 247 8.65 10.54 16.69
CA LEU A 247 9.93 9.83 16.73
C LEU A 247 11.16 10.75 16.75
N GLY A 248 11.02 12.02 16.32
CA GLY A 248 12.14 12.93 16.07
C GLY A 248 12.87 12.68 14.73
N PHE A 249 12.39 11.74 13.93
CA PHE A 249 12.88 11.41 12.59
C PHE A 249 11.71 10.89 11.75
N PHE A 250 11.90 10.74 10.44
CA PHE A 250 10.85 10.29 9.53
C PHE A 250 11.40 9.35 8.44
N PRO A 251 10.54 8.49 7.84
CA PRO A 251 11.00 7.48 6.89
C PRO A 251 11.57 8.04 5.58
N ALA A 252 12.56 7.34 5.03
CA ALA A 252 13.04 7.49 3.66
C ALA A 252 12.44 6.44 2.69
N TYR A 253 11.66 5.50 3.21
CA TYR A 253 10.94 4.48 2.45
C TYR A 253 9.45 4.82 2.37
N MET A 254 8.83 4.53 1.22
CA MET A 254 7.39 4.63 1.06
C MET A 254 6.83 3.63 0.06
N ARG A 255 5.55 3.32 0.19
CA ARG A 255 4.75 2.61 -0.81
C ARG A 255 3.63 3.53 -1.28
N PRO A 256 3.39 3.70 -2.59
CA PRO A 256 2.27 4.47 -3.08
C PRO A 256 0.93 3.75 -2.82
N PRO A 257 -0.11 4.45 -2.33
CA PRO A 257 -1.47 3.91 -2.25
C PRO A 257 -1.92 3.31 -3.58
N PHE A 258 -2.64 2.18 -3.49
CA PHE A 258 -3.15 1.41 -4.64
C PHE A 258 -2.07 0.93 -5.63
N SER A 259 -0.79 1.01 -5.26
CA SER A 259 0.34 0.80 -6.16
C SER A 259 0.31 1.70 -7.41
N ILE A 260 -0.29 2.88 -7.31
CA ILE A 260 -0.41 3.85 -8.41
C ILE A 260 0.56 5.01 -8.17
N CYS A 261 1.60 5.09 -8.99
CA CYS A 261 2.53 6.23 -9.01
C CYS A 261 3.08 6.44 -10.42
N GLU A 262 2.42 7.31 -11.18
CA GLU A 262 2.89 7.66 -12.52
C GLU A 262 4.10 8.61 -12.47
N ARG A 263 4.67 8.93 -13.63
CA ARG A 263 5.91 9.71 -13.78
C ARG A 263 5.97 11.00 -12.94
N ALA A 264 4.85 11.71 -12.80
CA ALA A 264 4.79 12.91 -11.97
C ALA A 264 5.00 12.58 -10.48
N CYS A 265 4.30 11.55 -9.98
CA CYS A 265 4.48 11.01 -8.64
C CYS A 265 5.91 10.51 -8.42
N GLU A 266 6.47 9.71 -9.34
CA GLU A 266 7.84 9.19 -9.26
C GLU A 266 8.88 10.32 -9.17
N THR A 267 8.69 11.38 -9.96
CA THR A 267 9.58 12.55 -9.96
C THR A 267 9.52 13.29 -8.62
N ILE A 268 8.32 13.45 -8.06
CA ILE A 268 8.14 14.07 -6.74
C ILE A 268 8.84 13.21 -5.68
N LEU A 269 8.60 11.90 -5.65
CA LEU A 269 9.24 10.99 -4.70
C LEU A 269 10.77 10.96 -4.84
N ALA A 270 11.30 11.01 -6.08
CA ALA A 270 12.73 11.14 -6.33
C ALA A 270 13.30 12.45 -5.78
N SER A 271 12.56 13.56 -5.87
CA SER A 271 12.96 14.86 -5.34
C SER A 271 12.88 14.92 -3.80
N LEU A 272 11.89 14.22 -3.24
CA LEU A 272 11.70 14.03 -1.81
C LEU A 272 12.63 12.95 -1.24
N GLY A 273 13.43 12.28 -2.08
CA GLY A 273 14.37 11.27 -1.66
C GLY A 273 13.69 10.08 -0.99
N TYR A 274 12.62 9.55 -1.60
CA TYR A 274 11.99 8.32 -1.16
C TYR A 274 12.46 7.11 -1.98
N HIS A 275 12.74 6.00 -1.31
CA HIS A 275 12.70 4.67 -1.92
C HIS A 275 11.23 4.29 -2.13
N VAL A 276 10.88 3.84 -3.34
CA VAL A 276 9.51 3.49 -3.72
C VAL A 276 9.39 1.97 -3.77
N VAL A 277 8.60 1.41 -2.86
CA VAL A 277 8.51 -0.03 -2.62
C VAL A 277 7.16 -0.56 -3.07
N TYR A 278 7.18 -1.66 -3.83
CA TYR A 278 6.04 -2.47 -4.22
C TYR A 278 6.21 -3.86 -3.60
N PHE A 279 5.86 -4.92 -4.33
CA PHE A 279 5.85 -6.30 -3.86
C PHE A 279 5.82 -7.26 -5.07
N ASP A 280 6.26 -8.49 -4.85
CA ASP A 280 6.19 -9.59 -5.81
C ASP A 280 5.37 -10.78 -5.28
N LEU A 281 4.94 -10.72 -4.00
CA LEU A 281 4.00 -11.66 -3.39
C LEU A 281 2.82 -10.92 -2.75
N ASP A 282 1.65 -11.00 -3.39
CA ASP A 282 0.38 -10.46 -2.88
C ASP A 282 -0.55 -11.63 -2.56
N THR A 283 -0.81 -11.84 -1.27
CA THR A 283 -1.71 -12.89 -0.79
C THR A 283 -3.18 -12.49 -0.87
N GLU A 284 -3.48 -11.29 -1.35
CA GLU A 284 -4.84 -10.77 -1.54
C GLU A 284 -5.71 -10.82 -0.25
N GLY A 285 -5.10 -10.75 0.95
CA GLY A 285 -5.83 -10.87 2.23
C GLY A 285 -6.94 -9.83 2.41
N TYR A 286 -6.78 -8.65 1.81
CA TYR A 286 -7.80 -7.60 1.76
C TYR A 286 -9.07 -8.00 0.98
N LEU A 287 -9.00 -8.97 0.07
CA LEU A 287 -10.17 -9.55 -0.61
C LEU A 287 -10.80 -10.70 0.18
N ASN A 288 -10.06 -11.26 1.14
CA ASN A 288 -10.38 -12.50 1.84
C ASN A 288 -10.49 -12.32 3.37
N ASP A 289 -10.92 -11.13 3.84
CA ASP A 289 -11.13 -10.81 5.26
C ASP A 289 -12.41 -11.44 5.85
N ASP A 290 -12.62 -12.73 5.55
CA ASP A 290 -13.69 -13.58 6.08
C ASP A 290 -13.11 -14.95 6.47
N PRO A 291 -13.52 -15.55 7.61
CA PRO A 291 -13.02 -16.87 8.02
C PRO A 291 -13.16 -17.98 6.97
N GLU A 292 -14.17 -17.92 6.10
CA GLU A 292 -14.41 -18.91 5.05
C GLU A 292 -13.55 -18.67 3.80
N LEU A 293 -13.04 -17.45 3.60
CA LEU A 293 -12.28 -17.05 2.41
C LEU A 293 -10.77 -16.98 2.63
N ILE A 294 -10.31 -16.79 3.86
CA ILE A 294 -8.88 -16.60 4.15
C ILE A 294 -7.99 -17.77 3.73
N GLN A 295 -8.56 -18.96 3.51
CA GLN A 295 -7.83 -20.09 2.94
C GLN A 295 -7.27 -19.76 1.55
N THR A 296 -7.98 -18.99 0.72
CA THR A 296 -7.49 -18.55 -0.59
C THR A 296 -6.17 -17.79 -0.49
N SER A 297 -6.02 -16.92 0.52
CA SER A 297 -4.76 -16.21 0.76
C SER A 297 -3.62 -17.13 1.21
N LYS A 298 -3.93 -18.20 1.95
CA LYS A 298 -2.96 -19.22 2.35
C LYS A 298 -2.52 -20.07 1.16
N ASP A 299 -3.47 -20.44 0.29
CA ASP A 299 -3.18 -21.21 -0.92
C ASP A 299 -2.25 -20.40 -1.86
N ILE A 300 -2.49 -19.09 -2.01
CA ILE A 300 -1.58 -18.20 -2.78
C ILE A 300 -0.18 -18.16 -2.16
N TRP A 301 -0.08 -18.13 -0.83
CA TRP A 301 1.21 -18.17 -0.14
C TRP A 301 1.94 -19.50 -0.39
N ASP A 302 1.24 -20.63 -0.25
CA ASP A 302 1.81 -21.97 -0.43
C ASP A 302 2.29 -22.17 -1.88
N ASP A 303 1.49 -21.75 -2.86
CA ASP A 303 1.85 -21.78 -4.29
C ASP A 303 3.16 -21.03 -4.59
N ALA A 304 3.45 -19.96 -3.83
CA ALA A 304 4.69 -19.21 -3.97
C ALA A 304 5.86 -19.85 -3.22
N VAL A 305 5.63 -20.39 -2.01
CA VAL A 305 6.71 -20.76 -1.08
C VAL A 305 7.07 -22.24 -1.14
N ASP A 306 6.11 -23.16 -1.26
CA ASP A 306 6.36 -24.62 -1.14
C ASP A 306 7.27 -25.15 -2.27
N GLY A 307 7.27 -24.50 -3.44
CA GLY A 307 8.11 -24.84 -4.59
C GLY A 307 9.39 -23.99 -4.73
N SER A 308 9.64 -23.07 -3.81
CA SER A 308 10.76 -22.12 -3.88
C SER A 308 12.02 -22.65 -3.19
N ASP A 309 13.18 -22.08 -3.52
CA ASP A 309 14.47 -22.42 -2.88
C ASP A 309 15.08 -21.18 -2.22
N PRO A 310 15.17 -21.11 -0.87
CA PRO A 310 15.74 -19.96 -0.17
C PRO A 310 17.22 -19.70 -0.50
N ALA A 311 17.92 -20.61 -1.18
CA ALA A 311 19.28 -20.34 -1.67
C ALA A 311 19.31 -19.34 -2.84
N VAL A 312 18.19 -19.17 -3.56
CA VAL A 312 18.13 -18.36 -4.78
C VAL A 312 16.90 -17.48 -4.90
N ASP A 313 15.83 -17.80 -4.17
CA ASP A 313 14.57 -17.07 -4.16
C ASP A 313 14.46 -16.16 -2.94
N SER A 314 13.60 -15.16 -3.05
CA SER A 314 13.29 -14.17 -2.02
C SER A 314 11.96 -13.51 -2.35
N PHE A 315 11.28 -12.95 -1.36
CA PHE A 315 9.97 -12.35 -1.57
C PHE A 315 9.83 -11.02 -0.82
N LEU A 316 9.19 -10.06 -1.47
CA LEU A 316 8.66 -8.87 -0.85
C LEU A 316 7.14 -9.01 -0.83
N GLN A 317 6.63 -9.33 0.35
CA GLN A 317 5.22 -9.68 0.55
C GLN A 317 4.41 -8.47 1.03
N ILE A 318 3.17 -8.34 0.57
CA ILE A 318 2.20 -7.32 1.02
C ILE A 318 1.01 -7.93 1.75
N GLU A 319 0.64 -7.32 2.87
CA GLU A 319 -0.63 -7.50 3.58
C GLU A 319 -1.07 -6.17 4.23
N HIS A 320 -2.21 -6.15 4.92
CA HIS A 320 -2.69 -4.93 5.60
C HIS A 320 -3.14 -5.26 7.03
N ASP A 321 -2.54 -4.61 8.04
CA ASP A 321 -2.80 -4.89 9.46
C ASP A 321 -4.10 -4.27 10.00
N ILE A 322 -4.89 -3.68 9.09
CA ILE A 322 -6.26 -3.20 9.33
C ILE A 322 -7.30 -4.34 9.24
N HIS A 323 -6.95 -5.49 8.67
CA HIS A 323 -7.84 -6.62 8.45
C HIS A 323 -7.73 -7.67 9.56
N TYR A 324 -8.89 -8.18 9.98
CA TYR A 324 -8.96 -9.10 11.11
C TYR A 324 -8.32 -10.45 10.75
N GLN A 325 -8.68 -11.03 9.61
CA GLN A 325 -8.16 -12.33 9.19
C GLN A 325 -6.68 -12.28 8.87
N THR A 326 -6.18 -11.16 8.33
CA THR A 326 -4.74 -10.96 8.12
C THR A 326 -3.97 -11.10 9.42
N VAL A 327 -4.40 -10.41 10.49
CA VAL A 327 -3.70 -10.43 11.78
C VAL A 327 -3.90 -11.74 12.55
N TYR A 328 -5.13 -12.23 12.66
CA TYR A 328 -5.46 -13.34 13.57
C TYR A 328 -5.43 -14.73 12.93
N ASN A 329 -5.28 -14.83 11.61
CA ASN A 329 -5.34 -16.12 10.90
C ASN A 329 -4.18 -16.29 9.92
N LEU A 330 -4.00 -15.37 8.97
CA LEU A 330 -2.98 -15.47 7.93
C LEU A 330 -1.56 -15.30 8.49
N THR A 331 -1.34 -14.34 9.38
CA THR A 331 0.00 -14.02 9.90
C THR A 331 0.70 -15.22 10.56
N ASP A 332 0.03 -15.94 11.47
CA ASP A 332 0.65 -17.09 12.14
C ASP A 332 0.95 -18.23 11.14
N TYR A 333 0.10 -18.40 10.13
CA TYR A 333 0.31 -19.37 9.05
C TYR A 333 1.55 -19.03 8.23
N VAL A 334 1.62 -17.80 7.73
CA VAL A 334 2.73 -17.26 6.95
C VAL A 334 4.05 -17.36 7.71
N LEU A 335 4.07 -16.93 8.98
CA LEU A 335 5.26 -17.02 9.83
C LEU A 335 5.70 -18.46 10.05
N SER A 336 4.77 -19.38 10.31
CA SER A 336 5.12 -20.79 10.51
C SER A 336 5.67 -21.42 9.23
N SER A 337 5.04 -21.13 8.07
CA SER A 337 5.46 -21.64 6.77
C SER A 337 6.82 -21.09 6.35
N LEU A 338 7.07 -19.78 6.45
CA LEU A 338 8.34 -19.19 6.02
C LEU A 338 9.53 -19.77 6.79
N PHE A 339 9.42 -19.94 8.11
CA PHE A 339 10.50 -20.49 8.92
C PHE A 339 10.70 -22.00 8.67
N ALA A 340 9.61 -22.75 8.43
CA ALA A 340 9.70 -24.16 8.07
C ALA A 340 10.43 -24.37 6.73
N HIS A 341 10.31 -23.41 5.81
CA HIS A 341 11.01 -23.40 4.51
C HIS A 341 12.41 -22.79 4.57
N GLY A 342 12.91 -22.40 5.74
CA GLY A 342 14.28 -21.89 5.91
C GLY A 342 14.50 -20.43 5.49
N TYR A 343 13.43 -19.69 5.20
CA TYR A 343 13.51 -18.25 4.95
C TYR A 343 13.71 -17.46 6.24
N ARG A 344 14.23 -16.23 6.08
CA ARG A 344 14.32 -15.24 7.15
C ARG A 344 13.25 -14.18 6.98
N SER A 345 12.59 -13.84 8.07
CA SER A 345 11.69 -12.69 8.14
C SER A 345 12.51 -11.43 8.48
N VAL A 346 12.63 -10.52 7.51
CA VAL A 346 13.48 -9.32 7.59
C VAL A 346 12.70 -8.03 7.29
N THR A 347 13.28 -6.87 7.59
CA THR A 347 12.73 -5.60 7.10
C THR A 347 13.00 -5.41 5.61
N VAL A 348 12.28 -4.49 4.94
CA VAL A 348 12.52 -4.14 3.53
C VAL A 348 13.95 -3.61 3.36
N GLY A 349 14.42 -2.79 4.29
CA GLY A 349 15.81 -2.30 4.26
C GLY A 349 16.84 -3.42 4.28
N GLU A 350 16.68 -4.41 5.17
CA GLU A 350 17.55 -5.59 5.23
C GLU A 350 17.46 -6.45 3.96
N CYS A 351 16.25 -6.71 3.49
CA CYS A 351 15.95 -7.41 2.23
C CYS A 351 16.63 -6.76 1.01
N LEU A 352 16.91 -5.46 1.06
CA LEU A 352 17.60 -4.70 0.01
C LEU A 352 19.09 -4.46 0.30
N GLY A 353 19.62 -4.97 1.42
CA GLY A 353 20.99 -4.74 1.85
C GLY A 353 21.27 -3.29 2.27
N ASP A 354 20.25 -2.51 2.59
CA ASP A 354 20.37 -1.12 3.02
C ASP A 354 20.59 -1.03 4.54
N PRO A 355 21.67 -0.37 5.02
CA PRO A 355 21.91 -0.20 6.44
C PRO A 355 20.79 0.56 7.17
N PRO A 356 20.43 0.20 8.41
CA PRO A 356 19.39 0.89 9.19
C PRO A 356 19.55 2.42 9.33
N ALA A 357 20.78 2.91 9.25
CA ALA A 357 21.08 4.34 9.29
C ALA A 357 20.54 5.12 8.08
N TYR A 358 20.18 4.46 6.98
CA TYR A 358 19.68 5.09 5.75
C TYR A 358 18.16 5.00 5.60
N TRP A 359 17.49 4.20 6.44
CA TRP A 359 16.03 4.01 6.38
C TRP A 359 15.25 5.26 6.77
N TYR A 360 15.88 6.19 7.48
CA TYR A 360 15.25 7.35 8.10
C TYR A 360 16.05 8.63 7.88
N ARG A 361 15.38 9.77 8.02
CA ARG A 361 15.96 11.12 8.00
C ARG A 361 15.75 11.78 9.35
N ALA A 362 16.82 12.32 9.91
CA ALA A 362 16.76 13.05 11.17
C ALA A 362 15.89 14.31 10.99
N GLY A 363 15.01 14.57 11.96
CA GLY A 363 14.26 15.81 12.05
C GLY A 363 14.61 16.56 13.33
N SER A 364 13.71 16.59 14.30
CA SER A 364 13.94 17.26 15.59
C SER A 364 14.75 16.42 16.58
N GLY A 365 14.90 15.12 16.35
CA GLY A 365 15.61 14.16 17.19
C GLY A 365 16.75 13.44 16.47
N SER A 366 17.19 12.33 17.06
CA SER A 366 18.28 11.49 16.55
C SER A 366 17.77 10.22 15.89
N LEU A 367 18.50 9.72 14.89
CA LEU A 367 18.18 8.45 14.25
C LEU A 367 18.29 7.27 15.23
N PRO A 368 17.55 6.17 15.00
CA PRO A 368 17.74 4.93 15.74
C PRO A 368 19.21 4.48 15.71
N GLY A 369 19.74 4.07 16.87
CA GLY A 369 21.13 3.61 16.99
C GLY A 369 22.20 4.70 17.01
N GLY A 370 21.84 6.00 17.09
CA GLY A 370 22.79 7.09 17.30
C GLY A 370 23.64 7.47 16.08
N ALA A 371 23.29 6.96 14.90
CA ALA A 371 23.98 7.32 13.66
C ALA A 371 23.71 8.79 13.33
N SER A 372 24.74 9.63 13.41
CA SER A 372 24.76 10.92 12.75
C SER A 372 25.17 10.69 11.30
N PRO A 373 24.45 11.20 10.28
CA PRO A 373 24.89 11.10 8.90
C PRO A 373 26.05 12.09 8.70
N THR A 374 27.24 11.72 9.17
CA THR A 374 28.45 12.44 8.80
C THR A 374 28.68 12.22 7.32
N SER A 375 28.69 13.32 6.57
CA SER A 375 29.03 13.42 5.16
C SER A 375 30.32 12.66 4.84
N ALA A 376 30.20 11.42 4.36
CA ALA A 376 31.30 10.76 3.68
C ALA A 376 31.44 11.39 2.30
N ALA A 377 32.29 12.41 2.20
CA ALA A 377 32.75 12.92 0.91
C ALA A 377 33.46 11.78 0.15
N PRO A 378 33.18 11.58 -1.15
CA PRO A 378 33.87 10.56 -1.91
C PRO A 378 35.36 10.94 -2.05
N SER A 379 36.22 10.08 -1.49
CA SER A 379 37.65 10.06 -1.74
C SER A 379 37.88 9.90 -3.24
N LYS A 380 38.31 10.98 -3.90
CA LYS A 380 38.88 10.91 -5.26
C LYS A 380 40.25 10.25 -5.15
N THR A 381 40.35 8.99 -5.52
CA THR A 381 41.64 8.40 -5.88
C THR A 381 42.03 8.87 -7.27
N SER A 382 43.29 9.31 -7.36
CA SER A 382 43.96 9.93 -8.50
C SER A 382 44.39 8.92 -9.55
#